data_AF-A0A3D2WJC2-F1
#
_entry.id   AF-A0A3D2WJC2-F1
#
_cell.length_a   1.000
_cell.length_b   1.000
_cell.length_c   1.000
_cell.angle_alpha   90.00
_cell.angle_beta   90.00
_cell.angle_gamma   90.00
#
_symmetry.space_group_name_H-M   'P 1'
#
loop_
_entity.id
_entity.type
_entity.pdbx_description
1 polymer ?
#
loop_
_entity_poly.entity_id
_entity_poly.type
_entity_poly.pdbx_seq_one_letter_code
_entity_poly.pdbx_strand_id
1 'polypeptide(L)'
;MVTDVALAMSMIVFSSIICQWLAWKSKLPPILFLLLCGILLGPVLGLLEPTSLFGNLLFPGVSLAVAIILFEGSLTLQFRELHGIQSVVQYMVTIGALVHFIVVSVASVLILDLSWKIAFVFSAITVVTGPTVIVPLLRTVRPNAKISNVLRW
;
A
#
# COMPACT_ATOMS: atom_id res chain seq x y z
N MET A 1 -21.12 -5.66 -19.08
CA MET A 1 -20.90 -4.60 -18.07
C MET A 1 -21.93 -4.75 -16.98
N VAL A 2 -21.50 -4.78 -15.72
CA VAL A 2 -22.42 -4.78 -14.58
C VAL A 2 -22.99 -3.35 -14.43
N THR A 3 -24.25 -3.15 -14.79
CA THR A 3 -24.92 -1.83 -14.71
C THR A 3 -25.46 -1.53 -13.31
N ASP A 4 -25.75 -2.58 -12.53
CA ASP A 4 -26.27 -2.44 -11.18
C ASP A 4 -25.14 -2.25 -10.17
N VAL A 5 -25.11 -1.07 -9.55
CA VAL A 5 -24.12 -0.71 -8.51
C VAL A 5 -24.12 -1.72 -7.36
N ALA A 6 -25.31 -2.21 -6.96
CA ALA A 6 -25.44 -3.22 -5.91
C ALA A 6 -24.73 -4.52 -6.28
N LEU A 7 -24.91 -5.01 -7.51
CA LEU A 7 -24.26 -6.23 -7.99
C LEU A 7 -22.74 -6.04 -8.10
N ALA A 8 -22.30 -4.88 -8.57
CA ALA A 8 -20.87 -4.55 -8.64
C ALA A 8 -20.22 -4.54 -7.24
N MET A 9 -20.87 -3.90 -6.26
CA MET A 9 -20.39 -3.89 -4.88
C MET A 9 -20.38 -5.29 -4.27
N SER A 10 -21.42 -6.10 -4.47
CA SER A 10 -21.44 -7.49 -4.00
C SER A 10 -20.32 -8.31 -4.63
N MET A 11 -20.04 -8.14 -5.93
CA MET A 11 -18.95 -8.83 -6.61
C MET A 11 -17.59 -8.39 -6.05
N ILE A 12 -17.38 -7.09 -5.80
CA ILE A 12 -16.13 -6.57 -5.20
C ILE A 12 -15.92 -7.16 -3.79
N VAL A 13 -16.94 -7.15 -2.94
CA VAL A 13 -16.84 -7.70 -1.57
C VAL A 13 -16.61 -9.21 -1.61
N PHE A 14 -17.36 -9.94 -2.42
CA PHE A 14 -17.26 -11.39 -2.53
C PHE A 14 -15.88 -11.82 -3.07
N SER A 15 -15.40 -11.19 -4.14
CA SER A 15 -14.06 -11.45 -4.68
C SER A 15 -12.97 -11.09 -3.67
N SER A 16 -13.13 -10.02 -2.89
CA SER A 16 -12.19 -9.64 -1.83
C SER A 16 -12.10 -10.70 -0.72
N ILE A 17 -13.23 -11.31 -0.33
CA ILE A 17 -13.25 -12.40 0.67
C ILE A 17 -12.53 -13.64 0.12
N ILE A 18 -12.80 -14.00 -1.13
CA ILE A 18 -12.13 -15.13 -1.79
C ILE A 18 -10.61 -14.89 -1.86
N CYS A 19 -10.18 -13.69 -2.26
CA CYS A 19 -8.76 -13.32 -2.32
C CYS A 19 -8.09 -13.42 -0.96
N GLN A 20 -8.74 -12.95 0.11
CA GLN A 20 -8.22 -13.05 1.47
C GLN A 20 -8.12 -14.52 1.93
N TRP A 21 -9.12 -15.34 1.61
CA TRP A 21 -9.08 -16.78 1.92
C TRP A 21 -7.94 -17.51 1.18
N LEU A 22 -7.74 -17.22 -0.12
CA LEU A 22 -6.62 -17.77 -0.90
C LEU A 22 -5.27 -17.31 -0.34
N ALA A 23 -5.15 -16.04 0.05
CA ALA A 23 -3.95 -15.47 0.63
C ALA A 23 -3.57 -16.17 1.93
N TRP A 24 -4.55 -16.36 2.81
CA TRP A 24 -4.38 -17.10 4.06
C TRP A 24 -3.94 -18.54 3.83
N LYS A 25 -4.60 -19.25 2.90
CA LYS A 25 -4.24 -20.64 2.55
C LYS A 25 -2.83 -20.75 1.98
N SER A 26 -2.43 -19.78 1.15
CA SER A 26 -1.12 -19.79 0.45
C SER A 26 0.01 -19.17 1.28
N LYS A 27 -0.28 -18.60 2.45
CA LYS A 27 0.67 -17.86 3.30
C LYS A 27 1.36 -16.69 2.59
N LEU A 28 0.69 -16.10 1.61
CA LEU A 28 1.18 -14.96 0.84
C LEU A 28 0.42 -13.68 1.23
N PRO A 29 1.01 -12.49 1.05
CA PRO A 29 0.31 -11.23 1.29
C PRO A 29 -0.99 -11.09 0.48
N PRO A 30 -2.12 -10.70 1.11
CA PRO A 30 -3.41 -10.55 0.41
C PRO A 30 -3.39 -9.58 -0.76
N ILE A 31 -2.55 -8.54 -0.69
CA ILE A 31 -2.40 -7.51 -1.75
C ILE A 31 -2.11 -8.13 -3.13
N LEU A 32 -1.37 -9.24 -3.18
CA LEU A 32 -1.03 -9.93 -4.43
C LEU A 32 -2.28 -10.48 -5.12
N PHE A 33 -3.13 -11.17 -4.37
CA PHE A 33 -4.38 -11.74 -4.90
C PHE A 33 -5.39 -10.64 -5.23
N LEU A 34 -5.50 -9.61 -4.38
CA LEU A 34 -6.39 -8.48 -4.62
C LEU A 34 -6.00 -7.71 -5.90
N LEU A 35 -4.71 -7.45 -6.10
CA LEU A 35 -4.21 -6.79 -7.30
C LEU A 35 -4.49 -7.62 -8.55
N LEU A 36 -4.20 -8.93 -8.50
CA LEU A 36 -4.39 -9.83 -9.62
C LEU A 36 -5.88 -9.96 -9.97
N CYS A 37 -6.74 -10.10 -8.96
CA CYS A 37 -8.19 -10.13 -9.14
C CYS A 37 -8.72 -8.81 -9.71
N GLY A 38 -8.23 -7.66 -9.24
CA GLY A 38 -8.60 -6.34 -9.76
C GLY A 38 -8.19 -6.15 -11.23
N ILE A 39 -6.99 -6.57 -11.62
CA ILE A 39 -6.54 -6.53 -13.02
C ILE A 39 -7.38 -7.46 -13.90
N LEU A 40 -7.69 -8.67 -13.41
CA LEU A 40 -8.52 -9.62 -14.16
C LEU A 40 -9.95 -9.09 -14.34
N LEU A 41 -10.61 -8.68 -13.26
CA LEU A 41 -12.00 -8.21 -13.31
C LEU A 41 -12.15 -6.85 -13.99
N GLY A 42 -11.11 -6.00 -13.92
CA GLY A 42 -11.09 -4.68 -14.53
C GLY A 42 -10.65 -4.73 -16.00
N PRO A 43 -9.39 -4.36 -16.32
CA PRO A 43 -8.95 -4.18 -17.71
C PRO A 43 -8.99 -5.45 -18.57
N VAL A 44 -8.81 -6.65 -17.99
CA VAL A 44 -8.76 -7.89 -18.78
C VAL A 44 -10.15 -8.39 -19.19
N LEU A 45 -11.08 -8.50 -18.23
CA LEU A 45 -12.44 -9.00 -18.48
C LEU A 45 -13.47 -7.89 -18.74
N GLY A 46 -13.16 -6.64 -18.42
CA GLY A 46 -14.09 -5.51 -18.58
C GLY A 46 -15.37 -5.61 -17.75
N LEU A 47 -15.35 -6.40 -16.66
CA LEU A 47 -16.54 -6.66 -15.84
C LEU A 47 -16.81 -5.51 -14.88
N LEU A 48 -15.74 -4.95 -14.30
CA LEU A 48 -15.78 -3.84 -13.35
C LEU A 48 -15.00 -2.66 -13.91
N GLU A 49 -15.70 -1.59 -14.24
CA GLU A 49 -15.07 -0.35 -14.68
C GLU A 49 -15.26 0.72 -13.59
N PRO A 50 -14.20 1.05 -12.82
CA PRO A 50 -14.32 1.94 -11.67
C PRO A 50 -14.87 3.32 -12.03
N THR A 51 -14.48 3.86 -13.20
CA THR A 51 -14.88 5.20 -13.66
C THR A 51 -16.37 5.28 -13.97
N SER A 52 -16.97 4.25 -14.56
CA SER A 52 -18.42 4.22 -14.82
C SER A 52 -19.23 3.87 -13.57
N LEU A 53 -18.69 3.05 -12.67
CA LEU A 53 -19.35 2.67 -11.41
C LEU A 53 -19.36 3.80 -10.37
N PHE A 54 -18.24 4.49 -10.18
CA PHE A 54 -18.09 5.50 -9.13
C PHE A 54 -18.06 6.93 -9.67
N GLY A 55 -17.74 7.14 -10.95
CA GLY A 55 -17.72 8.47 -11.58
C GLY A 55 -16.95 9.50 -10.75
N ASN A 56 -17.62 10.62 -10.44
CA ASN A 56 -17.06 11.71 -9.65
C ASN A 56 -16.80 11.34 -8.17
N LEU A 57 -17.36 10.24 -7.67
CA LEU A 57 -17.14 9.75 -6.30
C LEU A 57 -15.89 8.87 -6.19
N LEU A 58 -15.27 8.46 -7.31
CA LEU A 58 -14.09 7.60 -7.28
C LEU A 58 -12.95 8.25 -6.49
N PHE A 59 -12.57 9.47 -6.87
CA PHE A 59 -11.44 10.16 -6.22
C PHE A 59 -11.73 10.53 -4.76
N PRO A 60 -12.91 11.11 -4.41
CA PRO A 60 -13.30 11.29 -3.01
C PRO A 60 -13.33 9.99 -2.21
N GLY A 61 -13.84 8.89 -2.79
CA GLY A 61 -13.91 7.58 -2.15
C GLY A 61 -12.53 6.99 -1.87
N VAL A 62 -11.61 7.08 -2.84
CA VAL A 62 -10.21 6.68 -2.65
C VAL A 62 -9.55 7.54 -1.58
N SER A 63 -9.74 8.85 -1.60
CA SER A 63 -9.18 9.75 -0.59
C SER A 63 -9.71 9.42 0.81
N LEU A 64 -11.01 9.13 0.94
CA LEU A 64 -11.62 8.73 2.20
C LEU A 64 -11.06 7.39 2.69
N ALA A 65 -10.94 6.40 1.80
CA ALA A 65 -10.38 5.09 2.13
C ALA A 65 -8.91 5.22 2.61
N VAL A 66 -8.09 5.99 1.90
CA VAL A 66 -6.69 6.26 2.29
C VAL A 66 -6.64 6.98 3.64
N ALA A 67 -7.49 7.98 3.86
CA ALA A 67 -7.57 8.69 5.14
C ALA A 67 -7.94 7.74 6.29
N ILE A 68 -8.93 6.86 6.10
CA ILE A 68 -9.34 5.86 7.10
C ILE A 68 -8.20 4.88 7.39
N ILE A 69 -7.52 4.37 6.36
CA ILE A 69 -6.39 3.42 6.52
C ILE A 69 -5.24 4.08 7.31
N LEU A 70 -4.88 5.32 6.97
CA LEU A 70 -3.84 6.06 7.69
C LEU A 70 -4.26 6.38 9.12
N PHE A 71 -5.53 6.72 9.33
CA PHE A 71 -6.09 6.98 10.64
C PHE A 71 -6.06 5.73 11.52
N GLU A 72 -6.55 4.59 11.03
CA GLU A 72 -6.48 3.30 11.72
C GLU A 72 -5.03 2.94 12.07
N GLY A 73 -4.11 3.09 11.11
CA GLY A 73 -2.68 2.88 11.35
C GLY A 73 -2.14 3.75 12.48
N SER A 74 -2.50 5.03 12.51
CA SER A 74 -2.09 5.97 13.57
C SER A 74 -2.69 5.67 14.95
N LEU A 75 -3.89 5.09 15.02
CA LEU A 75 -4.51 4.69 16.29
C LEU A 75 -3.84 3.49 16.93
N THR A 76 -3.21 2.62 16.12
CA THR A 76 -2.44 1.47 16.62
C THR A 76 -1.07 1.85 17.18
N LEU A 77 -0.69 3.13 17.07
CA LEU A 77 0.64 3.65 17.35
C LEU A 77 0.86 3.80 18.87
N GLN A 78 1.67 2.91 19.44
CA GLN A 78 2.01 2.89 20.87
C GLN A 78 3.30 3.65 21.15
N PHE A 79 3.21 4.92 21.57
CA PHE A 79 4.37 5.76 21.91
C PHE A 79 5.30 5.17 22.98
N ARG A 80 4.76 4.30 23.85
CA ARG A 80 5.57 3.59 24.86
C ARG A 80 6.57 2.61 24.25
N GLU A 81 6.24 2.00 23.11
CA GLU A 81 7.15 1.08 22.40
C GLU A 81 8.28 1.83 21.66
N LEU A 82 8.13 3.14 21.41
CA LEU A 82 9.19 3.98 20.82
C LEU A 82 10.30 4.33 21.82
N HIS A 83 10.07 4.13 23.13
CA HIS A 83 11.04 4.46 24.16
C HIS A 83 12.30 3.57 24.01
N GLY A 84 13.43 4.20 23.70
CA GLY A 84 14.71 3.51 23.45
C GLY A 84 15.06 3.30 21.96
N ILE A 85 14.13 3.48 21.03
CA ILE A 85 14.38 3.42 19.56
C ILE A 85 13.99 4.70 18.81
N GLN A 86 13.45 5.70 19.51
CA GLN A 86 12.92 6.94 18.93
C GLN A 86 13.88 7.63 17.96
N SER A 87 15.17 7.75 18.29
CA SER A 87 16.14 8.40 17.41
C SER A 87 16.27 7.69 16.06
N VAL A 88 16.25 6.35 16.05
CA VAL A 88 16.34 5.56 14.82
C VAL A 88 15.11 5.79 13.94
N VAL A 89 13.91 5.73 14.54
CA VAL A 89 12.65 5.97 13.81
C VAL A 89 12.60 7.40 13.26
N GLN A 90 13.00 8.39 14.05
CA GLN A 90 13.07 9.78 13.60
C GLN A 90 14.02 9.94 12.41
N TYR A 91 15.20 9.33 12.46
CA TYR A 91 16.14 9.36 11.33
C TYR A 91 15.58 8.65 10.10
N MET A 92 14.86 7.53 10.24
CA MET A 92 14.24 6.83 9.11
C MET A 92 13.17 7.68 8.43
N VAL A 93 12.29 8.33 9.21
CA VAL A 93 11.18 9.12 8.68
C VAL A 93 11.61 10.49 8.14
N THR A 94 12.75 11.03 8.61
CA THR A 94 13.28 12.34 8.16
C THR A 94 14.40 12.18 7.15
N ILE A 95 15.62 11.92 7.63
CA ILE A 95 16.82 11.85 6.79
C ILE A 95 16.75 10.65 5.84
N GLY A 96 16.29 9.49 6.31
CA GLY A 96 16.12 8.30 5.50
C GLY A 96 15.15 8.52 4.34
N ALA A 97 13.98 9.11 4.63
CA ALA A 97 13.00 9.47 3.60
C ALA A 97 13.57 10.50 2.60
N LEU A 98 14.28 11.53 3.08
CA LEU A 98 14.90 12.53 2.20
C LEU A 98 15.99 11.93 1.31
N VAL A 99 16.85 11.08 1.86
CA VAL A 99 17.91 10.39 1.12
C VAL A 99 17.29 9.45 0.09
N HIS A 100 16.28 8.65 0.47
CA HIS A 100 15.54 7.81 -0.48
C HIS A 100 14.95 8.67 -1.61
N PHE A 101 14.32 9.79 -1.25
CA PHE A 101 13.71 10.69 -2.24
C PHE A 101 14.73 11.19 -3.27
N ILE A 102 15.89 11.66 -2.81
CA ILE A 102 16.95 12.15 -3.70
C ILE A 102 17.51 11.03 -4.56
N VAL A 103 17.85 9.88 -3.95
CA VAL A 103 18.46 8.75 -4.66
C VAL A 103 17.52 8.21 -5.73
N VAL A 104 16.25 7.98 -5.40
CA VAL A 104 15.27 7.46 -6.37
C VAL A 104 14.95 8.48 -7.45
N SER A 105 14.85 9.77 -7.12
CA SER A 105 14.66 10.83 -8.12
C SER A 105 15.82 10.84 -9.13
N VAL A 106 17.07 10.87 -8.65
CA VAL A 106 18.25 10.87 -9.53
C VAL A 106 18.34 9.58 -10.34
N ALA A 107 18.13 8.41 -9.70
CA ALA A 107 18.13 7.13 -10.40
C ALA A 107 17.04 7.06 -11.48
N SER A 108 15.87 7.62 -11.23
CA SER A 108 14.76 7.67 -12.20
C SER A 108 15.09 8.53 -13.41
N VAL A 109 15.79 9.64 -13.22
CA VAL A 109 16.27 10.48 -14.35
C VAL A 109 17.36 9.75 -15.13
N LEU A 110 18.32 9.11 -14.45
CA LEU A 110 19.48 8.51 -15.13
C LEU A 110 19.20 7.15 -15.79
N ILE A 111 18.36 6.32 -15.18
CA ILE A 111 18.12 4.94 -15.63
C ILE A 111 16.89 4.85 -16.53
N LEU A 112 15.83 5.60 -16.19
CA LEU A 112 14.53 5.54 -16.88
C LEU A 112 14.31 6.73 -17.83
N ASP A 113 15.27 7.65 -17.93
CA ASP A 113 15.21 8.87 -18.74
C ASP A 113 13.95 9.72 -18.48
N LEU A 114 13.49 9.73 -17.22
CA LEU A 114 12.32 10.51 -16.83
C LEU A 114 12.68 11.99 -16.65
N SER A 115 11.76 12.88 -17.02
CA SER A 115 11.90 14.30 -16.67
C SER A 115 11.96 14.50 -15.16
N TRP A 116 12.69 15.51 -14.69
CA TRP A 116 12.82 15.84 -13.27
C TRP A 116 11.47 15.98 -12.54
N LYS A 117 10.47 16.57 -13.21
CA LYS A 117 9.12 16.72 -12.64
C LYS A 117 8.47 15.37 -12.34
N ILE A 118 8.55 14.43 -13.29
CA ILE A 118 7.97 13.08 -13.14
C ILE A 118 8.80 12.27 -12.14
N ALA A 119 10.13 12.37 -12.18
CA ALA A 119 11.01 11.68 -11.25
C ALA A 119 10.74 12.08 -9.78
N PHE A 120 10.52 13.36 -9.49
CA PHE A 120 10.15 13.82 -8.15
C PHE A 120 8.79 13.27 -7.71
N VAL A 121 7.78 13.25 -8.59
CA VAL A 121 6.47 12.68 -8.26
C VAL A 121 6.57 11.17 -8.03
N PHE A 122 7.26 10.45 -8.91
CA PHE A 122 7.50 9.02 -8.78
C PHE A 122 8.17 8.72 -7.43
N SER A 123 9.26 9.44 -7.13
CA SER A 123 9.97 9.26 -5.87
C SER A 123 9.14 9.62 -4.64
N ALA A 124 8.27 10.63 -4.71
CA ALA A 124 7.38 10.98 -3.60
C ALA A 124 6.38 9.84 -3.30
N ILE A 125 5.88 9.18 -4.34
CA ILE A 125 4.95 8.06 -4.21
C ILE A 125 5.65 6.81 -3.66
N THR A 126 6.89 6.53 -4.09
CA THR A 126 7.62 5.30 -3.70
C THR A 126 8.30 5.37 -2.33
N VAL A 127 8.54 6.58 -1.78
CA VAL A 127 9.10 6.75 -0.43
C VAL A 127 8.21 6.12 0.64
N VAL A 128 6.90 6.09 0.44
CA VAL A 128 5.95 5.63 1.44
C VAL A 128 5.96 4.10 1.54
N THR A 129 6.27 3.58 2.72
CA THR A 129 6.20 2.15 3.03
C THR A 129 4.95 1.83 3.85
N GLY A 130 4.24 0.75 3.48
CA GLY A 130 3.04 0.30 4.20
C GLY A 130 3.33 -0.81 5.22
N PRO A 131 2.78 -0.75 6.45
CA PRO A 131 2.93 -1.82 7.45
C PRO A 131 2.22 -3.12 7.03
N THR A 132 1.32 -3.04 6.06
CA THR A 132 0.51 -4.15 5.54
C THR A 132 1.33 -5.27 4.91
N VAL A 133 2.51 -4.97 4.35
CA VAL A 133 3.41 -5.97 3.75
C VAL A 133 4.54 -6.35 4.70
N ILE A 134 5.05 -5.40 5.49
CA ILE A 134 6.19 -5.62 6.38
C ILE A 134 5.83 -6.56 7.52
N VAL A 135 4.67 -6.39 8.16
CA VAL A 135 4.26 -7.22 9.32
C VAL A 135 4.13 -8.72 8.97
N PRO A 136 3.48 -9.12 7.85
CA PRO A 136 3.49 -10.51 7.41
C PRO A 136 4.90 -11.04 7.11
N LEU A 137 5.77 -10.23 6.50
CA LEU A 137 7.15 -10.61 6.15
C LEU A 137 8.00 -10.89 7.40
N LEU A 138 7.88 -10.05 8.43
CA LEU A 138 8.58 -10.23 9.70
C LEU A 138 8.20 -11.55 10.39
N ARG A 139 6.94 -12.00 10.26
CA ARG A 139 6.48 -13.30 10.79
C ARG A 139 7.12 -14.49 10.07
N THR A 140 7.48 -14.33 8.80
CA THR A 140 8.10 -15.39 7.98
C THR A 140 9.62 -15.44 8.16
N VAL A 141 10.30 -14.29 8.23
CA VAL A 141 11.77 -14.19 8.28
C VAL A 141 12.32 -14.33 9.71
N ARG A 142 11.50 -14.10 10.75
CA ARG A 142 11.88 -14.15 12.18
C ARG A 142 13.21 -13.44 12.51
N PRO A 143 13.37 -12.16 12.15
CA PRO A 143 14.58 -11.42 12.50
C PRO A 143 14.72 -11.23 14.02
N ASN A 144 15.94 -10.91 14.47
CA ASN A 144 16.24 -10.58 15.87
C ASN A 144 15.28 -9.49 16.40
N ALA A 145 14.82 -9.60 17.65
CA ALA A 145 13.83 -8.73 18.28
C ALA A 145 14.12 -7.23 18.10
N LYS A 146 15.39 -6.81 18.14
CA LYS A 146 15.79 -5.42 17.86
C LYS A 146 15.41 -4.95 16.44
N ILE A 147 15.67 -5.79 15.44
CA ILE A 147 15.37 -5.48 14.03
C ILE A 147 13.87 -5.52 13.78
N SER A 148 13.17 -6.51 14.37
CA SER A 148 11.71 -6.59 14.27
C SER A 148 11.02 -5.38 14.91
N ASN A 149 11.53 -4.87 16.03
CA ASN A 149 10.97 -3.71 16.71
C ASN A 149 11.27 -2.40 15.99
N VAL A 150 12.32 -2.32 15.17
CA VAL A 150 12.56 -1.13 14.31
C VAL A 150 11.71 -1.22 13.04
N LEU A 151 11.66 -2.39 12.39
CA LEU A 151 10.94 -2.59 11.13
C LEU A 151 9.41 -2.58 11.27
N ARG A 152 8.87 -2.69 12.48
CA ARG A 152 7.42 -2.64 12.71
C ARG A 152 6.85 -1.22 12.59
N TRP A 153 7.70 -0.19 12.58
CA TRP A 153 7.32 1.23 12.61
C TRP A 153 7.75 1.97 11.35
#